data_AF-E6Q900-F1
#
_entry.id   AF-E6Q900-F1
#
_cell.length_a   1.000
_cell.length_b   1.000
_cell.length_c   1.000
_cell.angle_alpha   90.00
_cell.angle_beta   90.00
_cell.angle_gamma   90.00
#
_symmetry.space_group_name_H-M   'P 1'
#
loop_
_entity.id
_entity.type
_entity.pdbx_description
1 polymer ?
#
loop_
_entity_poly.entity_id
_entity_poly.type
_entity_poly.pdbx_seq_one_letter_code
_entity_poly.pdbx_strand_id
1 'polypeptide(L)'
;MDYRMEASTLSPDQQASLHRVQVRPILPTERERWNTLMQTHHYRGFRTLAGRNRRYIATLDDRWIALLGWQAAAFQCQARDRWIGWSWILRRQRS
;
A
#
# COMPACT_ATOMS: atom_id res chain seq x y z
N MET A 1 -6.18 0.75 -29.11
CA MET A 1 -5.44 -0.28 -28.36
C MET A 1 -6.32 -0.67 -27.19
N ASP A 2 -7.24 -1.61 -27.42
CA ASP A 2 -8.21 -2.06 -26.42
C ASP A 2 -7.50 -2.94 -25.38
N TYR A 3 -7.24 -2.37 -24.21
CA TYR A 3 -6.85 -3.14 -23.05
C TYR A 3 -8.11 -3.76 -22.44
N ARG A 4 -8.63 -4.81 -23.10
CA ARG A 4 -9.59 -5.72 -22.49
C ARG A 4 -8.84 -6.48 -21.40
N MET A 5 -8.91 -5.99 -20.16
CA MET A 5 -8.68 -6.85 -19.01
C MET A 5 -9.82 -7.85 -18.98
N GLU A 6 -9.64 -9.02 -19.59
CA GLU A 6 -10.41 -10.18 -19.16
C GLU A 6 -10.11 -10.33 -17.68
N ALA A 7 -11.10 -10.03 -16.83
CA ALA A 7 -10.99 -10.30 -15.41
C ALA A 7 -10.76 -11.81 -15.29
N SER A 8 -9.52 -12.21 -14.98
CA SER A 8 -9.17 -13.61 -14.77
C SER A 8 -10.17 -14.19 -13.78
N THR A 9 -11.09 -15.00 -14.27
CA THR A 9 -12.15 -15.55 -13.44
C THR A 9 -11.48 -16.51 -12.47
N LEU A 10 -11.58 -16.21 -11.17
CA LEU A 10 -11.03 -17.05 -10.13
C LEU A 10 -11.66 -18.44 -10.26
N SER A 11 -10.85 -19.49 -10.16
CA SER A 11 -11.35 -20.85 -10.02
C SER A 11 -12.33 -20.92 -8.84
N PRO A 12 -13.37 -21.78 -8.87
CA PRO A 12 -14.27 -22.01 -7.75
C PRO A 12 -13.53 -22.22 -6.41
N ASP A 13 -12.38 -22.89 -6.44
CA ASP A 13 -11.55 -23.12 -5.24
C ASP A 13 -10.88 -21.84 -4.73
N GLN A 14 -10.44 -20.97 -5.64
CA GLN A 14 -9.87 -19.67 -5.31
C GLN A 14 -10.95 -18.73 -4.75
N GLN A 15 -12.13 -18.74 -5.36
CA GLN A 15 -13.31 -18.00 -4.92
C GLN A 15 -13.75 -18.45 -3.51
N ALA A 16 -13.86 -19.76 -3.28
CA ALA A 16 -14.22 -20.33 -1.98
C ALA A 16 -13.17 -19.99 -0.91
N SER A 17 -11.89 -19.89 -1.30
CA SER A 17 -10.80 -19.53 -0.39
C SER A 17 -10.84 -18.06 0.05
N LEU A 18 -11.51 -17.17 -0.69
CA LEU A 18 -11.65 -15.76 -0.30
C LEU A 18 -12.39 -15.59 1.04
N HIS A 19 -13.36 -16.46 1.35
CA HIS A 19 -14.08 -16.41 2.63
C HIS A 19 -13.20 -16.70 3.84
N ARG A 20 -12.06 -17.36 3.64
CA ARG A 20 -11.08 -17.65 4.70
C ARG A 20 -10.01 -16.58 4.82
N VAL A 21 -9.95 -15.63 3.87
CA VAL A 21 -8.99 -14.55 3.92
C VAL A 21 -9.41 -13.54 4.98
N GLN A 22 -8.52 -13.30 5.94
CA GLN A 22 -8.73 -12.29 6.97
C GLN A 22 -7.79 -11.12 6.73
N VAL A 23 -8.33 -9.90 6.83
CA VAL A 23 -7.52 -8.68 6.78
C VAL A 23 -7.50 -8.06 8.16
N ARG A 24 -6.31 -7.88 8.72
CA ARG A 24 -6.15 -7.31 10.06
C ARG A 24 -5.00 -6.33 10.17
N PRO A 25 -5.04 -5.39 11.13
CA PRO A 25 -3.86 -4.62 11.49
C PRO A 25 -2.72 -5.54 11.90
N ILE A 26 -1.49 -5.12 11.61
CA ILE A 26 -0.31 -5.81 12.13
C ILE A 26 -0.18 -5.61 13.64
N LEU A 27 0.40 -6.59 14.32
CA LEU A 27 0.91 -6.46 15.68
C LEU A 27 2.22 -5.65 15.68
N PRO A 28 2.61 -5.03 16.80
CA PRO A 28 3.87 -4.30 16.89
C PRO A 28 5.09 -5.15 16.51
N THR A 29 5.09 -6.42 16.90
CA THR A 29 6.16 -7.42 16.62
C THR A 29 6.25 -7.81 15.15
N GLU A 30 5.18 -7.63 14.37
CA GLU A 30 5.12 -8.00 12.96
C GLU A 30 5.66 -6.91 12.02
N ARG A 31 5.98 -5.73 12.57
CA ARG A 31 6.37 -4.54 11.79
C ARG A 31 7.65 -4.73 10.99
N GLU A 32 8.64 -5.38 11.57
CA GLU A 32 9.92 -5.61 10.90
C GLU A 32 9.73 -6.53 9.69
N ARG A 33 9.08 -7.67 9.90
CA ARG A 33 8.72 -8.60 8.81
C ARG A 33 7.93 -7.92 7.69
N TRP A 34 6.95 -7.08 8.03
CA TRP A 34 6.17 -6.33 7.05
C TRP A 34 7.05 -5.39 6.22
N ASN A 35 7.97 -4.66 6.87
CA ASN A 35 8.88 -3.74 6.19
C ASN A 35 9.84 -4.49 5.26
N THR A 36 10.41 -5.61 5.71
CA THR A 36 11.30 -6.45 4.90
C THR A 36 10.59 -6.93 3.64
N LEU A 37 9.40 -7.52 3.79
CA LEU A 37 8.64 -8.02 2.64
C LEU A 37 8.24 -6.89 1.66
N MET A 38 7.85 -5.72 2.16
CA MET A 38 7.60 -4.57 1.28
C MET A 38 8.86 -4.11 0.55
N GLN A 39 10.01 -4.12 1.21
CA GLN A 39 11.28 -3.76 0.57
C GLN A 39 11.67 -4.77 -0.53
N THR A 40 11.41 -6.05 -0.30
CA THR A 40 11.69 -7.13 -1.25
C THR A 40 10.76 -7.13 -2.46
N HIS A 41 9.45 -6.92 -2.25
CA HIS A 41 8.44 -7.18 -3.30
C HIS A 41 7.83 -5.92 -3.93
N HIS A 42 8.01 -4.73 -3.33
CA HIS A 42 7.45 -3.51 -3.91
C HIS A 42 8.24 -3.09 -5.16
N TYR A 43 7.56 -2.99 -6.29
CA TYR A 43 8.15 -2.75 -7.62
C TYR A 43 8.94 -1.43 -7.77
N ARG A 44 8.81 -0.47 -6.84
CA ARG A 44 9.60 0.79 -6.80
C ARG A 44 10.57 0.87 -5.63
N GLY A 45 10.77 -0.24 -4.92
CA GLY A 45 11.44 -0.26 -3.63
C GLY A 45 10.58 0.39 -2.53
N PHE A 46 10.83 0.02 -1.29
CA PHE A 46 10.18 0.57 -0.11
C PHE A 46 11.24 1.09 0.85
N ARG A 47 11.20 2.39 1.18
CA ARG A 47 12.08 2.99 2.21
C ARG A 47 11.35 3.15 3.54
N THR A 48 10.22 3.86 3.54
CA THR A 48 9.39 4.09 4.73
C THR A 48 8.00 4.58 4.29
N LEU A 49 6.98 4.38 5.13
CA LEU A 49 5.70 5.08 5.00
C LEU A 49 5.82 6.44 5.70
N ALA A 50 5.65 7.54 4.95
CA ALA A 50 5.73 8.89 5.50
C ALA A 50 4.48 9.26 6.32
N GLY A 51 4.66 10.03 7.40
CA GLY A 51 3.56 10.53 8.24
C GLY A 51 2.77 9.44 8.96
N ARG A 52 1.53 9.76 9.35
CA ARG A 52 0.58 8.79 9.92
C ARG A 52 0.31 7.70 8.89
N ASN A 53 0.58 6.45 9.28
CA ASN A 53 0.42 5.30 8.41
C ASN A 53 -0.27 4.15 9.14
N ARG A 54 -0.93 3.30 8.37
CA ARG A 54 -1.59 2.07 8.83
C ARG A 54 -1.07 0.91 7.99
N ARG A 55 -0.72 -0.18 8.66
CA ARG A 55 -0.22 -1.41 8.04
C ARG A 55 -1.18 -2.54 8.37
N TYR A 56 -1.52 -3.31 7.36
CA TYR A 56 -2.37 -4.48 7.45
C TYR A 56 -1.69 -5.65 6.74
N ILE A 57 -2.13 -6.84 7.11
CA ILE A 57 -1.83 -8.08 6.41
C ILE A 57 -3.14 -8.75 6.01
N ALA A 58 -3.12 -9.44 4.88
CA ALA A 58 -4.11 -10.45 4.55
C ALA A 58 -3.53 -11.83 4.89
N THR A 59 -4.27 -12.65 5.63
CA THR A 59 -3.90 -14.01 5.98
C THR A 59 -4.89 -15.02 5.46
N LEU A 60 -4.39 -16.18 5.05
CA LEU A 60 -5.17 -17.38 4.78
C LEU A 60 -4.61 -18.48 5.69
N ASP A 61 -5.42 -18.98 6.62
CA ASP A 61 -5.00 -20.02 7.57
C ASP A 61 -3.66 -19.65 8.28
N ASP A 62 -3.62 -18.44 8.86
CA ASP A 62 -2.45 -17.79 9.50
C ASP A 62 -1.23 -17.49 8.62
N ARG A 63 -1.25 -17.91 7.36
CA ARG A 63 -0.21 -17.58 6.40
C ARG A 63 -0.44 -16.22 5.78
N TRP A 64 0.58 -15.37 5.78
CA TRP A 64 0.54 -14.07 5.11
C TRP A 64 0.49 -14.26 3.60
N ILE A 65 -0.51 -13.69 2.95
CA ILE A 65 -0.70 -13.76 1.49
C ILE A 65 -0.59 -12.40 0.80
N ALA A 66 -0.83 -11.30 1.52
CA ALA A 66 -0.66 -9.96 0.99
C ALA A 66 -0.36 -8.93 2.08
N LEU A 67 0.22 -7.80 1.66
CA LEU A 67 0.52 -6.64 2.52
C LEU A 67 -0.28 -5.45 2.01
N LEU A 68 -0.88 -4.69 2.94
CA LEU A 68 -1.57 -3.45 2.61
C LEU A 68 -1.05 -2.31 3.48
N GLY A 69 -0.83 -1.15 2.87
CA GLY A 69 -0.32 0.03 3.55
C GLY A 69 -1.08 1.28 3.11
N TRP A 70 -1.60 2.02 4.07
CA TRP A 70 -2.13 3.36 3.86
C TRP A 70 -1.23 4.38 4.53
N GLN A 71 -0.97 5.47 3.83
CA GLN A 71 -0.20 6.59 4.33
C GLN A 71 -0.92 7.88 3.97
N ALA A 72 -0.62 8.94 4.73
CA ALA A 72 -1.08 10.27 4.39
C ALA A 72 -0.70 10.62 2.93
N ALA A 73 -1.53 11.43 2.28
CA ALA A 73 -1.24 11.93 0.95
C ALA A 73 0.18 12.52 0.93
N ALA A 74 0.92 12.30 -0.17
CA ALA A 74 2.26 12.83 -0.33
C ALA A 74 2.23 14.33 -0.06
N PHE A 75 2.84 14.70 1.06
CA PHE A 75 2.76 16.05 1.58
C PHE A 75 3.34 17.05 0.57
N GLN A 76 4.40 16.62 -0.13
CA GLN A 76 5.03 17.31 -1.24
C GLN A 76 4.86 16.45 -2.50
N CYS A 77 3.90 16.82 -3.35
CA CYS A 77 3.78 16.25 -4.68
C CYS A 77 4.32 17.28 -5.66
N GLN A 78 5.57 17.12 -6.08
CA GLN A 78 6.26 18.14 -6.90
C GLN A 78 5.55 18.43 -8.23
N ALA A 79 4.83 17.45 -8.79
CA ALA A 79 4.01 17.63 -9.99
C ALA A 79 2.79 18.52 -9.71
N ARG A 80 2.06 18.25 -8.61
CA ARG A 80 0.96 19.10 -8.13
C ARG A 80 1.46 20.51 -7.83
N ASP A 81 2.56 20.62 -7.09
CA ASP A 81 3.06 21.92 -6.63
C ASP A 81 3.54 22.79 -7.81
N ARG A 82 4.10 22.17 -8.86
CA ARG A 82 4.43 22.86 -10.13
C ARG A 82 3.19 23.30 -10.90
N TRP A 83 2.15 22.46 -10.95
CA TRP A 83 0.91 22.76 -11.66
C TRP A 83 0.09 23.88 -11.00
N ILE A 84 0.02 23.91 -9.65
CA ILE A 84 -0.69 24.97 -8.91
C ILE A 84 0.15 26.25 -8.78
N GLY A 85 1.48 26.18 -8.95
CA GLY A 85 2.35 27.36 -8.95
C GLY A 85 2.62 27.96 -7.56
N TRP A 86 2.54 27.18 -6.49
CA TRP A 86 2.78 27.69 -5.14
C TRP A 86 4.24 28.15 -4.95
N SER A 87 4.42 29.38 -4.49
CA SER A 87 5.73 29.92 -4.12
C SER A 87 6.37 29.08 -3.01
N TRP A 88 7.71 29.06 -2.94
CA TRP A 88 8.45 28.27 -1.95
C TRP A 88 8.06 28.61 -0.49
N ILE A 89 7.73 29.88 -0.24
CA ILE A 89 7.25 30.37 1.06
C ILE A 89 5.90 29.74 1.44
N LEU A 90 4.97 29.66 0.48
CA LEU A 90 3.64 29.07 0.72
C LEU A 90 3.71 27.55 0.95
N ARG A 91 4.69 26.87 0.34
CA ARG A 91 4.97 25.44 0.56
C ARG A 91 5.44 25.16 1.98
N ARG A 92 6.24 26.05 2.58
CA ARG A 92 6.84 25.86 3.92
C ARG A 92 5.87 26.17 5.07
N GLN A 93 4.92 27.09 4.89
CA GLN A 93 3.94 27.43 5.93
C GLN A 93 2.82 26.40 6.10
N ARG A 94 2.58 25.60 5.06
CA ARG A 94 1.60 24.51 5.09
C ARG A 94 2.22 23.17 5.49
N SER A 95 3.48 23.17 5.95
CA SER A 95 4.28 22.01 6.38
C SER A 95 4.29 21.76 7.87
#